data_AF-A0A9E4QY14-F1
#
_entry.id   AF-A0A9E4QY14-F1
#
_cell.length_a   1.000
_cell.length_b   1.000
_cell.length_c   1.000
_cell.angle_alpha   90.00
_cell.angle_beta   90.00
_cell.angle_gamma   90.00
#
_symmetry.space_group_name_H-M   'P 1'
#
loop_
_entity.id
_entity.type
_entity.pdbx_description
1 polymer ?
#
loop_
_entity_poly.entity_id
_entity_poly.type
_entity_poly.pdbx_seq_one_letter_code
_entity_poly.pdbx_strand_id
1 'polypeptide(L)' 'MTEKHILSKSTFLRGLQCHKSLYLNRYRRDLRDPIGPELQAVFATGREVGELARGLFPGGVPSKPPKSFQFQRA' A
#
# COMPACT_ATOMS: atom_id res chain seq x y z
N MET A 1 -19.55 -3.66 -17.40
CA MET A 1 -18.08 -3.49 -17.25
C MET A 1 -17.70 -4.01 -15.88
N THR A 2 -17.12 -5.21 -15.81
CA THR A 2 -16.66 -5.77 -14.53
C THR A 2 -15.50 -4.93 -14.02
N GLU A 3 -15.66 -4.27 -12.86
CA GLU A 3 -14.53 -3.60 -12.22
C GLU A 3 -13.40 -4.60 -12.04
N LYS A 4 -12.28 -4.38 -12.73
CA LYS A 4 -11.10 -5.22 -12.58
C LYS A 4 -10.59 -5.02 -11.16
N HIS A 5 -10.80 -6.00 -10.29
CA HIS A 5 -10.29 -5.97 -8.91
C HIS A 5 -8.75 -5.99 -8.94
N ILE A 6 -8.13 -4.81 -8.90
CA ILE A 6 -6.67 -4.70 -8.86
C ILE A 6 -6.22 -4.90 -7.42
N LEU A 7 -5.63 -6.07 -7.15
CA LEU A 7 -4.88 -6.31 -5.93
C LEU A 7 -3.53 -5.60 -6.03
N SER A 8 -3.23 -4.73 -5.08
CA SER A 8 -1.86 -4.28 -4.82
C SER A 8 -1.00 -5.44 -4.32
N LYS A 9 0.34 -5.30 -4.40
CA LYS A 9 1.28 -6.27 -3.84
C LYS A 9 0.94 -6.65 -2.39
N SER A 10 0.66 -5.65 -1.55
CA SER A 10 0.35 -5.88 -0.13
C SER A 10 -1.00 -6.57 0.08
N THR A 11 -2.03 -6.21 -0.69
CA THR A 11 -3.34 -6.87 -0.60
C THR A 11 -3.32 -8.30 -1.16
N PHE A 12 -2.52 -8.57 -2.18
CA PHE A 12 -2.33 -9.92 -2.70
C PHE A 12 -1.67 -10.82 -1.66
N LEU A 13 -0.53 -10.39 -1.10
CA LEU A 13 0.16 -11.12 -0.03
C LEU A 13 -0.74 -11.32 1.20
N ARG A 14 -1.53 -10.31 1.57
CA ARG A 14 -2.52 -10.42 2.66
C ARG A 14 -3.58 -11.48 2.36
N GLY A 15 -4.06 -11.56 1.12
CA GLY A 15 -5.00 -12.59 0.68
C GLY A 15 -4.41 -13.98 0.81
N LEU A 16 -3.16 -14.17 0.38
CA LEU A 16 -2.43 -15.44 0.52
C LEU A 16 -2.28 -15.86 1.98
N GLN A 17 -2.04 -14.91 2.90
CA GLN A 17 -1.93 -15.22 4.33
C GLN A 17 -3.27 -15.52 4.98
N CYS A 18 -4.30 -14.72 4.68
CA CYS A 18 -5.62 -14.87 5.29
C CYS A 18 -6.70 -14.14 4.48
N HIS A 19 -7.64 -14.89 3.90
CA HIS A 19 -8.77 -14.34 3.16
C HIS A 19 -9.66 -13.41 4.00
N LYS A 20 -9.91 -13.75 5.28
CA LYS A 20 -10.68 -12.89 6.20
C LYS A 20 -9.98 -11.55 6.44
N SER A 21 -8.65 -11.56 6.57
CA SER A 21 -7.85 -10.34 6.73
C SER A 21 -7.95 -9.44 5.49
N LEU A 22 -7.92 -10.03 4.29
CA LEU A 22 -8.15 -9.28 3.04
C LEU A 22 -9.56 -8.68 2.98
N TYR A 23 -10.58 -9.47 3.32
CA TYR A 23 -11.97 -9.01 3.33
C TYR A 23 -12.16 -7.81 4.26
N LEU A 24 -11.70 -7.91 5.51
CA LEU A 24 -11.80 -6.82 6.49
C LEU A 24 -11.02 -5.58 6.02
N ASN A 25 -9.83 -5.75 5.44
CA ASN A 25 -9.05 -4.64 4.90
C ASN A 25 -9.75 -3.88 3.76
N ARG A 26 -10.55 -4.58 2.93
CA ARG A 26 -11.27 -3.96 1.82
C ARG A 26 -12.59 -3.32 2.26
N TYR A 27 -13.39 -4.04 3.05
CA TYR A 27 -14.78 -3.70 3.29
C TYR A 27 -15.06 -3.15 4.71
N ARG A 28 -14.19 -3.43 5.69
CA ARG A 28 -14.37 -3.07 7.09
C ARG A 28 -13.13 -2.39 7.68
N ARG A 29 -12.67 -1.32 7.01
CA ARG A 29 -11.47 -0.57 7.40
C ARG A 29 -11.61 0.15 8.74
N ASP A 30 -12.85 0.47 9.11
CA ASP A 30 -13.26 0.99 10.42
C ASP A 30 -12.80 0.10 11.58
N LEU A 31 -12.69 -1.21 11.37
CA LEU A 31 -12.29 -2.17 12.39
C LEU A 31 -10.76 -2.34 12.50
N ARG A 32 -9.97 -1.61 11.72
CA ARG A 32 -8.52 -1.76 11.72
C ARG A 32 -7.91 -1.03 12.91
N ASP A 33 -7.04 -1.72 13.64
CA ASP A 33 -6.29 -1.11 14.72
C ASP A 33 -5.45 0.08 14.21
N PRO A 34 -5.34 1.16 15.00
CA PRO A 34 -4.46 2.26 14.69
C PRO A 34 -3.00 1.76 14.62
N ILE A 35 -2.22 2.36 13.73
CA ILE A 35 -0.79 2.06 13.64
C ILE A 35 -0.11 2.63 14.88
N GLY A 36 0.58 1.78 15.63
CA GLY A 36 1.36 2.20 16.80
C GLY A 36 2.56 3.08 16.41
N PRO A 37 3.09 3.88 17.36
CA PRO A 37 4.16 4.85 17.08
C PRO A 37 5.46 4.18 16.59
N GLU A 38 5.80 3.00 17.12
CA GLU A 38 6.97 2.23 16.69
C GLU A 38 6.87 1.82 15.21
N LEU A 39 5.74 1.20 14.83
CA LEU A 39 5.53 0.76 13.45
C LEU A 39 5.45 1.96 12.49
N GLN A 40 4.89 3.07 12.94
CA GLN A 40 4.87 4.31 12.17
C GLN A 40 6.27 4.86 11.93
N ALA A 41 7.18 4.77 12.92
CA ALA A 41 8.57 5.18 12.76
C ALA A 41 9.29 4.30 11.72
N VAL A 42 9.12 2.98 11.77
CA VAL A 42 9.68 2.05 10.77
C VAL A 42 9.22 2.41 9.35
N PHE A 43 7.93 2.72 9.17
CA PHE A 43 7.39 3.14 7.87
C PHE A 43 7.94 4.50 7.42
N ALA A 44 8.14 5.44 8.33
CA ALA A 44 8.72 6.75 8.02
C ALA A 44 10.16 6.60 7.54
N THR A 45 10.98 5.85 8.26
CA THR A 45 12.37 5.56 7.89
C THR A 45 12.45 4.91 6.51
N GLY A 46 11.63 3.90 6.23
CA GLY A 46 11.61 3.25 4.92
C GLY A 46 11.20 4.19 3.78
N ARG A 47 10.30 5.15 4.04
CA ARG A 47 9.93 6.18 3.08
C ARG A 47 11.09 7.13 2.81
N GLU A 48 11.76 7.63 3.84
CA GLU A 48 12.88 8.57 3.72
C GLU A 48 14.03 7.97 2.92
N VAL A 49 14.45 6.73 3.25
CA VAL A 49 15.46 6.01 2.47
C VAL A 49 15.03 5.87 1.01
N GLY A 50 13.76 5.56 0.77
CA GLY A 50 13.21 5.47 -0.58
C GLY A 50 13.16 6.80 -1.35
N GLU A 51 13.07 7.94 -0.69
CA GLU A 51 13.19 9.27 -1.32
C GLU A 51 14.65 9.55 -1.72
N LEU A 52 15.59 9.32 -0.79
CA LEU A 52 17.02 9.53 -1.03
C LEU A 52 17.53 8.66 -2.17
N ALA A 53 17.13 7.38 -2.19
CA ALA A 53 17.51 6.45 -3.25
C ALA A 53 17.04 6.90 -4.64
N ARG A 54 15.86 7.54 -4.76
CA ARG A 54 15.39 8.07 -6.05
C ARG A 54 16.24 9.24 -6.54
N GLY A 55 16.80 10.04 -5.63
CA GLY A 55 17.74 11.11 -5.98
C GLY A 55 19.01 10.61 -6.68
N LEU A 56 19.39 9.35 -6.44
CA LEU A 56 20.56 8.72 -7.10
C LEU A 56 20.27 8.28 -8.55
N PHE A 57 19.00 8.16 -8.94
CA PHE A 57 18.59 7.67 -10.26
C PHE A 57 17.56 8.64 -10.89
N PRO A 58 18.03 9.77 -11.46
CA PRO A 58 17.14 10.76 -12.08
C PRO A 58 16.46 10.21 -13.35
N GLY A 59 15.27 10.73 -13.68
CA GLY A 59 14.49 10.34 -14.86
C GLY A 59 13.44 9.25 -14.62
N GLY A 60 13.31 8.74 -13.40
CA GLY A 60 12.25 7.79 -13.04
C GLY A 60 10.86 8.42 -12.88
N VAL A 61 9.81 7.67 -13.19
CA VAL A 61 8.40 8.06 -12.98
C VAL A 61 7.84 7.39 -11.71
N PRO A 62 7.08 8.09 -10.87
CA PRO A 62 6.43 7.49 -9.70
C PRO A 62 5.50 6.33 -10.10
N SER A 63 5.77 5.13 -9.59
CA SER A 63 4.94 3.94 -9.83
C SER A 63 3.70 3.87 -8.92
N LYS A 64 3.63 4.69 -7.87
CA LYS A 64 2.54 4.64 -6.88
C LYS A 64 1.39 5.56 -7.31
N PRO A 65 0.13 5.08 -7.28
CA PRO A 65 -1.03 5.96 -7.41
C PRO A 65 -1.14 6.90 -6.19
N PRO A 66 -1.79 8.07 -6.34
CA PRO A 66 -1.93 9.06 -5.26
C PRO A 66 -2.70 8.54 -4.04
N LYS A 67 -3.56 7.52 -4.21
CA LYS A 67 -4.13 6.75 -3.10
C LYS A 67 -3.83 5.27 -3.28
N SER A 68 -3.41 4.61 -2.21
CA SER A 68 -3.04 3.18 -2.16
C SER A 68 -4.15 2.20 -2.55
N PHE A 69 -5.37 2.68 -2.80
CA PHE A 69 -6.52 1.87 -3.24
C PHE A 69 -7.07 2.30 -4.59
N GLN A 70 -6.51 3.33 -5.23
CA GLN A 70 -6.96 3.89 -6.50
C GLN A 70 -6.00 3.53 -7.63
N PHE A 71 -5.76 2.23 -7.83
CA PHE A 71 -5.00 1.74 -9.00
C PHE A 71 -5.84 1.76 -10.30
N GLN A 72 -7.11 2.17 -10.24
CA GLN A 72 -8.05 2.22 -11.38
C GLN A 72 -7.97 3.51 -12.21
N ARG A 73 -7.15 4.50 -11.82
CA ARG A 73 -7.14 5.86 -12.41
C ARG A 73 -5.91 6.22 -13.25
N ALA A 74 -5.05 5.24 -13.55
CA ALA A 74 -3.89 5.41 -14.41
C ALA A 74 -4.18 4.84 -15.80
#